data_AF-A0A9X3EJS7-F1
#
_entry.id   AF-A0A9X3EJS7-F1
#
_cell.length_a   1.000
_cell.length_b   1.000
_cell.length_c   1.000
_cell.angle_alpha   90.00
_cell.angle_beta   90.00
_cell.angle_gamma   90.00
#
_symmetry.space_group_name_H-M   'P 1'
#
loop_
_entity.id
_entity.type
_entity.pdbx_description
1 polymer ?
#
loop_
_entity_poly.entity_id
_entity_poly.type
_entity_poly.pdbx_seq_one_letter_code
_entity_poly.pdbx_strand_id
1 'polypeptide(L)'
;MLGGWRLSAADCDLDEALGLLYGALDLLERRYAQDPGQLGYCSLVAEEIFEALWQNGRQGEAREVARLAGQREWITPHILDCLNEADHGRSPQVSMYTVVARAEAGERPEHWPENTDGYTTGLTVLATDENEAREFCLQYLRSIEPSPDIRFTLDVVPPQSPSDPSPSLEMMAELRGAMQPRPRGVARVHGQRAYTFRT
;
A
#
# COMPACT_ATOMS: atom_id res chain seq x y z
N MET A 1 21.25 0.12 -22.48
CA MET A 1 21.72 1.44 -22.02
C MET A 1 20.98 1.71 -20.72
N LEU A 2 21.65 1.64 -19.57
CA LEU A 2 21.06 2.03 -18.28
C LEU A 2 20.99 3.56 -18.28
N GLY A 3 19.81 4.12 -17.99
CA GLY A 3 19.58 5.56 -17.98
C GLY A 3 20.56 6.27 -17.05
N GLY A 4 21.14 7.38 -17.51
CA GLY A 4 22.03 8.20 -16.70
C GLY A 4 21.24 9.02 -15.69
N TRP A 5 21.69 9.03 -14.44
CA TRP A 5 21.16 9.91 -13.41
C TRP A 5 21.78 11.30 -13.61
N ARG A 6 20.95 12.30 -13.97
CA ARG A 6 21.38 13.69 -14.03
C ARG A 6 21.16 14.28 -12.64
N LEU A 7 22.26 14.61 -11.95
CA LEU A 7 22.19 15.44 -10.74
C LEU A 7 21.52 16.76 -11.13
N SER A 8 20.31 16.98 -10.62
CA SER A 8 19.60 18.25 -10.79
C SER A 8 20.45 19.34 -10.13
N ALA A 9 20.76 20.38 -10.90
CA ALA A 9 21.46 21.54 -10.39
C ALA A 9 20.54 22.30 -9.42
N ALA A 10 21.13 23.13 -8.54
CA ALA A 10 20.36 23.97 -7.60
C ALA A 10 19.33 24.89 -8.29
N ASP A 11 19.47 25.10 -9.61
CA ASP A 11 18.61 25.94 -10.45
C ASP A 11 17.69 25.10 -11.36
N CYS A 12 17.46 23.82 -11.08
CA CYS A 12 16.63 23.00 -11.95
C CYS A 12 15.18 23.52 -11.98
N ASP A 13 14.63 23.65 -13.18
CA ASP A 13 13.23 23.97 -13.36
C ASP A 13 12.38 22.85 -12.74
N LEU A 14 11.48 23.22 -11.82
CA LEU A 14 10.59 22.28 -11.16
C LEU A 14 9.75 21.53 -12.21
N ASP A 15 9.32 22.21 -13.28
CA ASP A 15 8.52 21.59 -14.34
C ASP A 15 9.33 20.52 -15.10
N GLU A 16 10.63 20.75 -15.32
CA GLU A 16 11.53 19.77 -15.92
C GLU A 16 11.71 18.55 -15.00
N ALA A 17 11.93 18.78 -13.70
CA ALA A 17 12.07 17.71 -12.72
C ALA A 17 10.81 16.85 -12.61
N LEU A 18 9.63 17.48 -12.56
CA LEU A 18 8.35 16.78 -12.55
C LEU A 18 8.11 16.02 -13.85
N GLY A 19 8.47 16.61 -14.98
CA GLY A 19 8.42 15.93 -16.28
C GLY A 19 9.25 14.64 -16.30
N LEU A 20 10.43 14.63 -15.67
CA LEU A 20 11.26 13.44 -15.54
C LEU A 20 10.62 12.38 -14.63
N LEU A 21 10.05 12.78 -13.48
CA LEU A 21 9.39 11.85 -12.56
C LEU A 21 8.16 11.19 -13.20
N TYR A 22 7.29 11.98 -13.84
CA TYR A 22 6.10 11.45 -14.51
C TYR A 22 6.45 10.63 -15.75
N GLY A 23 7.48 11.06 -16.50
CA GLY A 23 8.01 10.28 -17.61
C GLY A 23 8.58 8.93 -17.17
N ALA A 24 9.20 8.86 -15.99
CA ALA A 24 9.68 7.60 -15.42
C ALA A 24 8.50 6.67 -15.06
N LEU A 25 7.44 7.17 -14.42
CA LEU A 25 6.25 6.37 -14.11
C LEU A 25 5.56 5.83 -15.37
N ASP A 26 5.37 6.66 -16.39
CA ASP A 26 4.78 6.24 -17.67
C ASP A 26 5.64 5.17 -18.36
N LEU A 27 6.97 5.28 -18.28
CA LEU A 27 7.88 4.27 -18.80
C LEU A 27 7.78 2.94 -18.02
N LEU A 28 7.68 2.99 -16.69
CA LEU A 28 7.46 1.79 -15.87
C LEU A 28 6.16 1.09 -16.27
N GLU A 29 5.07 1.84 -16.39
CA GLU A 29 3.76 1.29 -16.71
C GLU A 29 3.76 0.63 -18.10
N ARG A 30 4.29 1.31 -19.12
CA ARG A 30 4.30 0.78 -20.49
C ARG A 30 5.22 -0.43 -20.65
N ARG A 31 6.32 -0.49 -19.90
CA ARG A 31 7.37 -1.49 -20.12
C ARG A 31 7.32 -2.66 -19.16
N TYR A 32 6.88 -2.43 -17.92
CA TYR A 32 7.06 -3.37 -16.82
C TYR A 32 5.78 -3.67 -16.02
N ALA A 33 4.64 -3.04 -16.32
CA ALA A 33 3.38 -3.29 -15.59
C ALA A 33 2.93 -4.76 -15.57
N GLN A 34 3.32 -5.54 -16.56
CA GLN A 34 2.96 -6.96 -16.69
C GLN A 34 4.17 -7.90 -16.51
N ASP A 35 5.32 -7.38 -16.06
CA ASP A 35 6.55 -8.16 -15.87
C ASP A 35 6.81 -8.41 -14.38
N PRO A 36 6.43 -9.59 -13.83
CA PRO A 36 6.65 -9.90 -12.42
C PRO A 36 8.14 -9.95 -12.06
N GLY A 37 9.04 -10.15 -13.03
CA GLY A 37 10.48 -10.13 -12.81
C GLY A 37 11.04 -8.75 -12.45
N GLN A 38 10.27 -7.69 -12.68
CA GLN A 38 10.67 -6.29 -12.44
C GLN A 38 9.96 -5.64 -11.26
N LEU A 39 9.12 -6.39 -10.52
CA LEU A 39 8.38 -5.86 -9.35
C LEU A 39 9.27 -5.07 -8.39
N GLY A 40 10.43 -5.63 -8.02
CA GLY A 40 11.35 -4.95 -7.10
C GLY A 40 11.90 -3.63 -7.64
N TYR A 41 12.18 -3.56 -8.94
CA TYR A 41 12.63 -2.32 -9.59
C TYR A 41 11.50 -1.29 -9.67
N CYS A 42 10.30 -1.71 -10.09
CA CYS A 42 9.14 -0.83 -10.17
C CYS A 42 8.73 -0.28 -8.79
N SER A 43 8.74 -1.13 -7.74
CA SER A 43 8.51 -0.72 -6.36
C SER A 43 9.50 0.33 -5.89
N LEU A 44 10.80 0.12 -6.14
CA LEU A 44 11.84 1.06 -5.74
C LEU A 44 11.63 2.41 -6.43
N VAL A 45 11.46 2.43 -7.75
CA VAL A 45 11.29 3.69 -8.48
C VAL A 45 9.99 4.39 -8.08
N ALA A 46 8.90 3.66 -7.88
CA ALA A 46 7.64 4.24 -7.40
C ALA A 46 7.77 4.85 -5.99
N GLU A 47 8.52 4.20 -5.09
CA GLU A 47 8.81 4.71 -3.75
C GLU A 47 9.65 6.00 -3.78
N GLU A 48 10.71 6.04 -4.59
CA GLU A 48 11.54 7.24 -4.74
C GLU A 48 10.75 8.44 -5.28
N ILE A 49 9.85 8.19 -6.25
CA ILE A 49 8.99 9.23 -6.80
C ILE A 49 7.94 9.66 -5.77
N PHE A 50 7.37 8.71 -5.03
CA PHE A 50 6.45 9.00 -3.92
C PHE A 50 7.13 9.92 -2.89
N GLU A 51 8.32 9.56 -2.40
CA GLU A 51 9.04 10.33 -1.39
C GLU A 51 9.44 11.72 -1.93
N ALA A 52 9.91 11.82 -3.16
CA ALA A 52 10.22 13.10 -3.79
C ALA A 52 9.01 14.05 -3.79
N LEU A 53 7.82 13.54 -4.14
CA LEU A 53 6.58 14.32 -4.12
C LEU A 53 6.10 14.61 -2.70
N TRP A 54 6.18 13.63 -1.80
CA TRP A 54 5.70 13.71 -0.42
C TRP A 54 6.48 14.75 0.39
N GLN A 55 7.82 14.70 0.34
CA GLN A 55 8.70 15.63 1.06
C GLN A 55 8.61 17.06 0.54
N ASN A 56 8.19 17.25 -0.72
CA ASN A 56 7.96 18.57 -1.32
C ASN A 56 6.53 19.09 -1.14
N GLY A 57 5.74 18.48 -0.26
CA GLY A 57 4.37 18.93 0.06
C GLY A 57 3.33 18.65 -1.03
N ARG A 58 3.68 17.85 -2.06
CA ARG A 58 2.79 17.49 -3.18
C ARG A 58 2.02 16.21 -2.87
N GLN A 59 1.38 16.16 -1.70
CA GLN A 59 0.75 14.96 -1.17
C GLN A 59 -0.34 14.38 -2.08
N GLY A 60 -1.09 15.22 -2.80
CA GLY A 60 -2.13 14.75 -3.72
C GLY A 60 -1.56 13.88 -4.85
N GLU A 61 -0.41 14.25 -5.39
CA GLU A 61 0.22 13.50 -6.47
C GLU A 61 0.99 12.29 -5.94
N ALA A 62 1.64 12.41 -4.78
CA ALA A 62 2.20 11.27 -4.10
C ALA A 62 1.14 10.18 -3.84
N ARG A 63 -0.10 10.58 -3.48
CA ARG A 63 -1.23 9.65 -3.35
C ARG A 63 -1.62 9.00 -4.69
N GLU A 64 -1.54 9.71 -5.81
CA GLU A 64 -1.74 9.11 -7.13
C GLU A 64 -0.64 8.09 -7.47
N VAL A 65 0.61 8.37 -7.11
CA VAL A 65 1.71 7.39 -7.24
C VAL A 65 1.45 6.16 -6.38
N ALA A 66 1.04 6.35 -5.13
CA ALA A 66 0.69 5.24 -4.24
C ALA A 66 -0.51 4.43 -4.76
N ARG A 67 -1.51 5.11 -5.35
CA ARG A 67 -2.64 4.44 -6.02
C ARG A 67 -2.17 3.55 -7.17
N LEU A 68 -1.36 4.11 -8.07
CA LEU A 68 -0.77 3.37 -9.20
C LEU A 68 0.07 2.19 -8.69
N ALA A 69 0.93 2.41 -7.70
CA ALA A 69 1.75 1.37 -7.10
C ALA A 69 0.87 0.26 -6.47
N GLY A 70 -0.22 0.63 -5.80
CA GLY A 70 -1.20 -0.31 -5.28
C GLY A 70 -1.88 -1.14 -6.36
N GLN A 71 -2.28 -0.51 -7.48
CA GLN A 71 -2.91 -1.18 -8.63
C GLN A 71 -1.97 -2.14 -9.35
N ARG A 72 -0.68 -1.80 -9.42
CA ARG A 72 0.35 -2.56 -10.13
C ARG A 72 1.16 -3.51 -9.23
N GLU A 73 0.76 -3.65 -7.96
CA GLU A 73 1.45 -4.49 -6.96
C GLU A 73 2.89 -4.03 -6.66
N TRP A 74 3.19 -2.75 -6.90
CA TRP A 74 4.47 -2.11 -6.60
C TRP A 74 4.49 -1.44 -5.22
N ILE A 75 3.34 -1.36 -4.54
CA ILE A 75 3.21 -0.70 -3.24
C ILE A 75 4.19 -1.28 -2.21
N THR A 76 4.91 -0.41 -1.52
CA THR A 76 5.89 -0.81 -0.52
C THR A 76 5.38 -0.56 0.90
N PRO A 77 5.92 -1.27 1.91
CA PRO A 77 5.60 -0.98 3.30
C PRO A 77 5.90 0.47 3.71
N HIS A 78 6.92 1.09 3.13
CA HIS A 78 7.27 2.47 3.45
C HIS A 78 6.20 3.47 2.99
N ILE A 79 5.72 3.34 1.73
CA ILE A 79 4.62 4.17 1.23
C ILE A 79 3.39 4.01 2.12
N LEU A 80 3.07 2.75 2.49
CA LEU A 80 1.96 2.46 3.38
C LEU A 80 2.11 3.13 4.75
N ASP A 81 3.29 3.06 5.37
CA ASP A 81 3.57 3.70 6.66
C ASP A 81 3.39 5.22 6.58
N CYS A 82 3.88 5.88 5.53
CA CYS A 82 3.71 7.32 5.30
C CYS A 82 2.23 7.71 5.18
N LEU A 83 1.44 6.95 4.42
CA LEU A 83 0.00 7.19 4.25
C LEU A 83 -0.77 6.93 5.55
N ASN A 84 -0.50 5.80 6.21
CA ASN A 84 -1.10 5.41 7.47
C ASN A 84 -0.87 6.44 8.57
N GLU A 85 0.35 6.96 8.69
CA GLU A 85 0.66 8.02 9.65
C GLU A 85 -0.11 9.31 9.34
N ALA A 86 -0.21 9.70 8.08
CA ALA A 86 -0.96 10.89 7.68
C ALA A 86 -2.47 10.76 7.90
N ASP A 87 -3.04 9.59 7.62
CA ASP A 87 -4.49 9.38 7.61
C ASP A 87 -5.04 8.91 8.96
N HIS A 88 -4.24 8.16 9.71
CA HIS A 88 -4.68 7.47 10.92
C HIS A 88 -3.79 7.79 12.13
N GLY A 89 -2.67 8.47 11.94
CA GLY A 89 -1.73 8.75 13.03
C GLY A 89 -1.08 7.50 13.61
N ARG A 90 -0.37 7.70 14.71
CA ARG A 90 0.34 6.63 15.43
C ARG A 90 -0.38 6.25 16.71
N SER A 91 -0.33 4.97 17.06
CA SER A 91 -0.83 4.47 18.35
C SER A 91 0.19 3.55 19.03
N PRO A 92 0.37 3.65 20.36
CA PRO A 92 1.16 2.69 21.12
C PRO A 92 0.41 1.35 21.33
N GLN A 93 -0.91 1.33 21.14
CA GLN A 93 -1.77 0.16 21.34
C GLN A 93 -2.36 -0.26 19.99
N VAL A 94 -1.65 -1.15 19.30
CA VAL A 94 -2.12 -1.77 18.04
C VAL A 94 -1.88 -3.27 18.08
N SER A 95 -2.83 -3.99 17.50
CA SER A 95 -2.81 -5.42 17.25
C SER A 95 -2.63 -5.66 15.76
N MET A 96 -1.99 -6.78 15.41
CA MET A 96 -1.76 -7.17 14.02
C MET A 96 -2.86 -8.12 13.56
N TYR A 97 -3.67 -7.68 12.62
CA TYR A 97 -4.74 -8.47 11.99
C TYR A 97 -4.29 -8.94 10.61
N THR A 98 -4.69 -10.15 10.24
CA THR A 98 -4.58 -10.63 8.87
C THR A 98 -5.95 -10.51 8.23
N VAL A 99 -6.06 -9.78 7.13
CA VAL A 99 -7.31 -9.61 6.38
C VAL A 99 -7.17 -10.28 5.03
N VAL A 100 -8.14 -11.12 4.67
CA VAL A 100 -8.29 -11.62 3.30
C VAL A 100 -9.38 -10.81 2.64
N ALA A 101 -9.03 -10.15 1.54
CA ALA A 101 -9.94 -9.34 0.77
C ALA A 101 -10.23 -10.00 -0.58
N ARG A 102 -11.51 -10.08 -0.92
CA ARG A 102 -12.02 -10.52 -2.22
C ARG A 102 -12.66 -9.35 -2.93
N ALA A 103 -12.18 -9.06 -4.14
CA ALA A 103 -12.71 -8.05 -5.03
C ALA A 103 -13.50 -8.72 -6.16
N GLU A 104 -14.69 -8.22 -6.46
CA GLU A 104 -15.52 -8.67 -7.60
C GLU A 104 -15.97 -7.44 -8.38
N ALA A 105 -15.71 -7.41 -9.68
CA ALA A 105 -16.04 -6.27 -10.52
C ALA A 105 -17.26 -6.56 -11.40
N GLY A 106 -18.23 -5.64 -11.42
CA GLY A 106 -19.30 -5.66 -12.42
C GLY A 106 -18.77 -5.35 -13.82
N GLU A 107 -17.97 -4.29 -13.92
CA GLU A 107 -17.18 -3.94 -15.10
C GLU A 107 -15.68 -4.06 -14.77
N ARG A 108 -14.94 -4.83 -15.58
CA ARG A 108 -13.52 -5.10 -15.35
C ARG A 108 -12.69 -3.82 -15.57
N PRO A 109 -11.91 -3.37 -14.58
CA PRO A 109 -10.96 -2.27 -14.76
C PRO A 109 -9.90 -2.59 -15.83
N GLU A 110 -9.47 -1.57 -16.56
CA GLU A 110 -8.48 -1.73 -17.65
C GLU A 110 -7.15 -2.31 -17.17
N HIS A 111 -6.70 -1.94 -15.96
CA HIS A 111 -5.41 -2.38 -15.41
C HIS A 111 -5.40 -3.83 -14.94
N TRP A 112 -6.56 -4.47 -14.78
CA TRP A 112 -6.64 -5.90 -14.46
C TRP A 112 -6.34 -6.75 -15.70
N PRO A 113 -5.83 -7.98 -15.54
CA PRO A 113 -5.63 -8.90 -16.66
C PRO A 113 -6.93 -9.13 -17.46
N GLU A 114 -6.79 -9.47 -18.74
CA GLU A 114 -7.96 -9.77 -19.58
C GLU A 114 -8.76 -10.96 -19.02
N ASN A 115 -10.08 -10.92 -19.21
CA ASN A 115 -11.01 -11.98 -18.82
C ASN A 115 -11.10 -12.26 -17.30
N THR A 116 -10.70 -11.33 -16.45
CA THR A 116 -10.87 -11.46 -14.99
C THR A 116 -12.17 -10.86 -14.48
N ASP A 117 -12.81 -11.51 -13.51
CA ASP A 117 -14.00 -11.01 -12.80
C ASP A 117 -13.69 -10.45 -11.41
N GLY A 118 -12.49 -10.71 -10.89
CA GLY A 118 -12.16 -10.40 -9.52
C GLY A 118 -10.76 -10.84 -9.13
N TYR A 119 -10.38 -10.55 -7.89
CA TYR A 119 -9.15 -11.06 -7.31
C TYR A 119 -9.28 -11.29 -5.81
N THR A 120 -8.35 -12.08 -5.26
CA THR A 120 -8.16 -12.20 -3.80
C THR A 120 -6.78 -11.69 -3.42
N THR A 121 -6.66 -11.02 -2.28
CA THR A 121 -5.38 -10.55 -1.73
C THR A 121 -5.38 -10.63 -0.21
N GLY A 122 -4.22 -10.88 0.39
CA GLY A 122 -4.03 -10.83 1.84
C GLY A 122 -3.43 -9.49 2.25
N LEU A 123 -3.83 -8.96 3.41
CA LEU A 123 -3.28 -7.74 3.99
C LEU A 123 -2.92 -7.95 5.46
N THR A 124 -1.83 -7.34 5.91
CA THR A 124 -1.55 -7.14 7.33
C THR A 124 -2.04 -5.76 7.72
N VAL A 125 -2.87 -5.65 8.76
CA VAL A 125 -3.44 -4.40 9.23
C VAL A 125 -3.10 -4.19 10.71
N LEU A 126 -2.59 -3.00 11.05
CA LEU A 126 -2.34 -2.58 12.43
C LEU A 126 -3.52 -1.74 12.91
N ALA A 127 -4.27 -2.27 13.87
CA ALA A 127 -5.50 -1.65 14.36
C ALA A 127 -5.74 -1.95 15.85
N THR A 128 -6.60 -1.19 16.52
CA THR A 128 -7.00 -1.38 17.92
C THR A 128 -7.93 -2.57 18.07
N ASP A 129 -8.79 -2.80 17.08
CA ASP A 129 -9.79 -3.86 17.07
C ASP A 129 -10.12 -4.33 15.63
N GLU A 130 -11.00 -5.33 15.53
CA GLU A 130 -11.38 -5.94 14.25
C GLU A 130 -12.16 -4.98 13.33
N ASN A 131 -13.00 -4.11 13.91
CA ASN A 131 -13.81 -3.18 13.11
C ASN A 131 -12.91 -2.12 12.48
N GLU A 132 -11.96 -1.61 13.24
CA GLU A 132 -10.95 -0.66 12.75
C GLU A 132 -10.07 -1.33 11.67
N ALA A 133 -9.66 -2.59 11.86
CA ALA A 133 -8.91 -3.34 10.84
C ALA A 133 -9.70 -3.48 9.52
N ARG A 134 -11.00 -3.76 9.62
CA ARG A 134 -11.90 -3.86 8.47
C ARG A 134 -12.07 -2.53 7.76
N GLU A 135 -12.22 -1.44 8.53
CA GLU A 135 -12.34 -0.08 8.01
C GLU A 135 -11.09 0.34 7.24
N PHE A 136 -9.90 0.24 7.84
CA PHE A 136 -8.64 0.60 7.19
C PHE A 136 -8.37 -0.24 5.94
N CYS A 137 -8.67 -1.54 6.00
CA CYS A 137 -8.54 -2.39 4.83
C CYS A 137 -9.46 -1.94 3.69
N LEU A 138 -10.73 -1.62 3.99
CA LEU A 138 -11.67 -1.16 2.97
C LEU A 138 -11.27 0.20 2.40
N GLN A 139 -10.82 1.13 3.24
CA GLN A 139 -10.33 2.45 2.82
C GLN A 139 -9.15 2.32 1.86
N TYR A 140 -8.15 1.50 2.19
CA TYR A 140 -7.02 1.21 1.30
C TYR A 140 -7.45 0.57 -0.02
N LEU A 141 -8.32 -0.45 0.02
CA LEU A 141 -8.79 -1.10 -1.21
C LEU A 141 -9.56 -0.14 -2.11
N ARG A 142 -10.35 0.77 -1.52
CA ARG A 142 -11.07 1.81 -2.26
C ARG A 142 -10.17 2.91 -2.79
N SER A 143 -9.03 3.18 -2.15
CA SER A 143 -8.07 4.15 -2.68
C SER A 143 -7.39 3.61 -3.93
N ILE A 144 -7.06 2.32 -3.97
CA ILE A 144 -6.40 1.70 -5.13
C ILE A 144 -7.39 1.25 -6.22
N GLU A 145 -8.63 0.93 -5.86
CA GLU A 145 -9.71 0.55 -6.77
C GLU A 145 -10.92 1.49 -6.57
N PRO A 146 -10.88 2.72 -7.11
CA PRO A 146 -11.90 3.73 -6.85
C PRO A 146 -13.24 3.47 -7.55
N SER A 147 -13.31 2.50 -8.48
CA SER A 147 -14.54 2.19 -9.19
C SER A 147 -15.64 1.70 -8.20
N PRO A 148 -16.85 2.27 -8.26
CA PRO A 148 -17.96 1.82 -7.44
C PRO A 148 -18.47 0.42 -7.85
N ASP A 149 -18.14 -0.03 -9.07
CA ASP A 149 -18.57 -1.32 -9.60
C ASP A 149 -17.81 -2.51 -9.03
N ILE A 150 -16.74 -2.23 -8.27
CA ILE A 150 -15.99 -3.25 -7.54
C ILE A 150 -16.59 -3.40 -6.16
N ARG A 151 -16.97 -4.63 -5.82
CA ARG A 151 -17.46 -5.03 -4.50
C ARG A 151 -16.34 -5.72 -3.74
N PHE A 152 -16.16 -5.32 -2.48
CA PHE A 152 -15.17 -5.92 -1.59
C PHE A 152 -15.85 -6.70 -0.48
N THR A 153 -15.41 -7.94 -0.31
CA THR A 153 -15.75 -8.78 0.84
C THR A 153 -14.48 -9.02 1.65
N LEU A 154 -14.55 -8.81 2.96
CA LEU A 154 -13.39 -8.86 3.86
C LEU A 154 -13.59 -9.92 4.94
N ASP A 155 -12.63 -10.82 5.07
CA ASP A 155 -12.53 -11.78 6.16
C ASP A 155 -11.35 -11.39 7.05
N VAL A 156 -11.63 -10.98 8.29
CA VAL A 156 -10.63 -10.53 9.25
C VAL A 156 -10.30 -11.68 10.20
N VAL A 157 -9.03 -12.03 10.28
CA VAL A 157 -8.51 -13.05 11.19
C VAL A 157 -7.80 -12.33 12.35
N PRO A 158 -8.29 -12.46 13.59
CA PRO A 158 -7.65 -11.84 14.74
C PRO A 158 -6.26 -12.45 15.00
N PRO A 159 -5.35 -11.70 15.64
CA PRO A 159 -4.07 -12.25 16.07
C PRO A 159 -4.30 -13.45 16.98
N GLN A 160 -3.61 -14.55 16.71
CA GLN A 160 -3.61 -15.68 17.62
C GLN A 160 -3.03 -15.22 18.96
N SER A 161 -3.80 -15.34 20.03
CA SER A 161 -3.27 -15.13 21.38
C SER A 161 -2.21 -16.18 21.62
N PRO A 162 -0.98 -15.82 22.04
CA PRO A 162 -0.02 -16.82 22.46
C PRO A 162 -0.66 -17.60 23.62
N SER A 163 -0.79 -18.91 23.43
CA SER A 163 -1.28 -19.83 24.45
C SER A 163 -0.18 -20.03 25.50
N ASP A 164 0.08 -19.04 26.36
CA ASP A 164 0.87 -19.16 27.59
C ASP A 164 0.81 -17.87 28.46
N PRO A 165 1.17 -17.94 29.77
CA PRO A 165 0.44 -17.27 30.84
C PRO A 165 0.55 -15.74 30.79
N SER A 166 -0.56 -15.10 31.14
CA SER A 166 -0.70 -13.65 31.17
C SER A 166 0.46 -12.98 31.92
N PRO A 167 1.23 -12.09 31.29
CA PRO A 167 2.25 -11.32 31.99
C PRO A 167 1.61 -10.45 33.07
N SER A 168 2.32 -10.22 34.18
CA SER A 168 1.84 -9.39 35.29
C SER A 168 1.49 -7.97 34.81
N LEU A 169 0.50 -7.34 35.45
CA LEU A 169 0.01 -5.99 35.13
C LEU A 169 1.14 -4.94 35.11
N GLU A 170 2.16 -5.09 35.95
CA GLU A 170 3.34 -4.21 36.00
C GLU A 170 4.26 -4.39 34.79
N MET A 171 4.52 -5.65 34.37
CA MET A 171 5.32 -5.96 33.19
C MET A 171 4.61 -5.53 31.90
N MET A 172 3.28 -5.60 31.85
CA MET A 172 2.49 -5.04 30.75
C MET A 172 2.55 -3.50 30.71
N ALA A 173 2.62 -2.83 31.86
CA ALA A 173 2.72 -1.37 31.93
C ALA A 173 4.11 -0.88 31.49
N GLU A 174 5.19 -1.56 31.89
CA GLU A 174 6.56 -1.27 31.44
C GLU A 174 6.75 -1.53 29.94
N LEU A 175 6.21 -2.63 29.41
CA LEU A 175 6.22 -2.92 27.98
C LEU A 175 5.41 -1.90 27.17
N ARG A 176 4.25 -1.44 27.67
CA ARG A 176 3.48 -0.36 27.03
C ARG A 176 4.21 0.99 27.04
N GLY A 177 4.99 1.29 28.08
CA GLY A 177 5.84 2.48 28.15
C GLY A 177 7.03 2.44 27.17
N ALA A 178 7.47 1.24 26.77
CA ALA A 178 8.59 1.02 25.86
C ALA A 178 8.18 0.80 24.38
N MET A 179 6.89 0.59 24.09
CA MET A 179 6.42 0.40 22.72
C MET A 179 6.38 1.73 21.97
N GLN A 180 7.24 1.87 20.97
CA GLN A 180 7.17 3.01 20.05
C GLN A 180 5.81 3.05 19.35
N PRO A 181 5.15 4.22 19.27
CA PRO A 181 3.90 4.37 18.53
C PRO A 181 4.08 3.96 17.07
N ARG A 182 3.24 3.03 16.60
CA ARG A 182 3.25 2.55 15.21
C ARG A 182 2.12 3.20 14.41
N PRO A 183 2.32 3.50 13.12
CA PRO A 183 1.24 3.89 12.22
C PRO A 183 0.12 2.85 12.24
N ARG A 184 -1.13 3.32 12.33
CA ARG A 184 -2.32 2.47 12.20
C ARG A 184 -2.72 2.36 10.73
N GLY A 185 -3.24 1.22 10.30
CA GLY A 185 -3.67 0.99 8.92
C GLY A 185 -3.03 -0.23 8.27
N VAL A 186 -3.11 -0.32 6.94
CA VAL A 186 -2.57 -1.44 6.18
C VAL A 186 -1.05 -1.36 6.19
N ALA A 187 -0.36 -2.26 6.87
CA ALA A 187 1.11 -2.28 6.97
C ALA A 187 1.77 -3.08 5.84
N ARG A 188 1.04 -4.03 5.24
CA ARG A 188 1.56 -4.88 4.17
C ARG A 188 0.46 -5.45 3.30
N VAL A 189 0.72 -5.55 1.99
CA VAL A 189 -0.03 -6.40 1.05
C VAL A 189 0.77 -7.68 0.82
N HIS A 190 0.11 -8.83 0.91
CA HIS A 190 0.74 -10.14 0.82
C HIS A 190 0.74 -10.65 -0.62
N GLY A 191 1.94 -10.87 -1.14
CA GLY A 191 2.14 -11.48 -2.45
C GLY A 191 1.45 -10.72 -3.58
N GLN A 192 1.31 -11.39 -4.72
CA GLN A 192 0.53 -10.91 -5.84
C GLN A 192 -0.94 -11.28 -5.66
N ARG A 193 -1.83 -10.49 -6.26
CA ARG A 193 -3.27 -10.75 -6.29
C ARG A 193 -3.53 -12.04 -7.06
N ALA A 194 -4.39 -12.89 -6.49
CA ALA A 194 -4.87 -14.08 -7.16
C ALA A 194 -6.12 -13.72 -7.97
N TYR A 195 -5.97 -13.52 -9.28
CA TYR A 195 -7.08 -13.17 -10.17
C TYR A 195 -7.98 -14.37 -10.48
N THR A 196 -9.29 -14.12 -10.52
CA THR A 196 -10.30 -15.09 -10.93
C THR A 196 -10.64 -14.85 -12.40
N PHE A 197 -10.37 -15.82 -13.26
CA PHE A 197 -10.63 -15.75 -14.72
C PHE A 197 -11.98 -16.37 -15.07
N ARG A 198 -12.67 -15.78 -16.06
CA ARG A 198 -13.85 -16.37 -16.70
C ARG A 198 -13.46 -17.67 -17.39
N THR A 199 -14.25 -18.71 -17.15
CA THR A 199 -14.15 -20.00 -17.84
C THR A 199 -14.85 -19.97 -19.19
#